data_AF-C3K9L8-F1
#
_entry.id   AF-C3K9L8-F1
#
_cell.length_a   1.000
_cell.length_b   1.000
_cell.length_c   1.000
_cell.angle_alpha   90.00
_cell.angle_beta   90.00
_cell.angle_gamma   90.00
#
_symmetry.space_group_name_H-M   'P 1'
#
loop_
_entity.id
_entity.type
_entity.pdbx_description
1 polymer ?
#
loop_
_entity_poly.entity_id
_entity_poly.type
_entity_poly.pdbx_seq_one_letter_code
_entity_poly.pdbx_strand_id
1 'polypeptide(L)'
;MTPERFAYLADAYGADLRRWPAAEQGAAQALLDSANPSAREALEQAGWLDAQLDSHQAVLADPALARQIRQSAPRRVSFWSRYAAWLSPAGLVGVGIAGVVTGMLVASMSVPLPMLSSEVLPSVFDQGDAQVIFTVNAEEAEQ
;
A
#
# COMPACT_ATOMS: atom_id res chain seq x y z
N MET A 1 19.84 -42.13 9.17
CA MET A 1 19.89 -41.45 10.49
C MET A 1 20.09 -42.48 11.59
N THR A 2 20.36 -42.09 12.83
CA THR A 2 20.41 -43.05 13.96
C THR A 2 18.99 -43.40 14.44
N PRO A 3 18.77 -44.61 14.99
CA PRO A 3 17.47 -45.02 15.52
C PRO A 3 16.94 -44.09 16.63
N GLU A 4 17.82 -43.51 17.44
CA GLU A 4 17.44 -42.62 18.54
C GLU A 4 16.89 -41.30 17.99
N ARG A 5 17.52 -40.76 16.94
CA ARG A 5 17.04 -39.55 16.25
C ARG A 5 15.69 -39.81 15.59
N PHE A 6 15.52 -41.01 15.01
CA PHE A 6 14.26 -41.43 14.42
C PHE A 6 13.15 -41.49 15.48
N ALA A 7 13.40 -42.14 16.61
CA ALA A 7 12.44 -42.25 17.71
C ALA A 7 12.03 -40.87 18.25
N TYR A 8 12.99 -39.96 18.42
CA TYR A 8 12.71 -38.58 18.81
C TYR A 8 11.79 -37.86 17.82
N LEU A 9 12.00 -38.04 16.51
CA LEU A 9 11.16 -37.43 15.49
C LEU A 9 9.75 -38.06 15.46
N ALA A 10 9.65 -39.37 15.66
CA ALA A 10 8.36 -40.06 15.76
C ALA A 10 7.54 -39.58 16.97
N ASP A 11 8.19 -39.37 18.11
CA ASP A 11 7.54 -38.82 19.32
C ASP A 11 7.11 -37.35 19.12
N ALA A 12 7.93 -36.54 18.45
CA ALA A 12 7.65 -35.12 18.26
C ALA A 12 6.63 -34.81 17.15
N TYR A 13 6.61 -35.59 16.07
CA TYR A 13 5.80 -35.32 14.87
C TYR A 13 4.72 -36.38 14.59
N GLY A 14 4.70 -37.48 15.35
CA GLY A 14 3.80 -38.61 15.15
C GLY A 14 4.28 -39.59 14.08
N ALA A 15 3.43 -40.56 13.76
CA ALA A 15 3.79 -41.66 12.85
C ALA A 15 3.80 -41.28 11.36
N ASP A 16 3.21 -40.14 10.99
CA ASP A 16 3.15 -39.69 9.60
C ASP A 16 4.43 -38.94 9.20
N LEU A 17 5.29 -39.61 8.43
CA LEU A 17 6.56 -39.05 7.92
C LEU A 17 6.36 -37.76 7.11
N ARG A 18 5.18 -37.53 6.52
CA ARG A 18 4.91 -36.30 5.75
C ARG A 18 4.87 -35.06 6.63
N ARG A 19 4.61 -35.23 7.93
CA ARG A 19 4.59 -34.15 8.93
C ARG A 19 5.99 -33.81 9.45
N TRP A 20 6.97 -34.68 9.19
CA TRP A 20 8.33 -34.50 9.66
C TRP A 20 9.06 -33.41 8.85
N PRO A 21 10.15 -32.83 9.39
CA PRO A 21 10.98 -31.89 8.65
C PRO A 21 11.50 -32.48 7.33
N ALA A 22 11.36 -31.74 6.22
CA ALA A 22 11.69 -32.23 4.88
C ALA A 22 13.13 -32.76 4.73
N ALA A 23 14.09 -32.16 5.46
CA ALA A 23 15.48 -32.60 5.47
C ALA A 23 15.67 -34.02 6.04
N GLU A 24 14.78 -34.48 6.93
CA GLU A 24 14.89 -35.76 7.64
C GLU A 24 14.01 -36.85 6.98
N GLN A 25 13.02 -36.49 6.17
CA GLN A 25 12.08 -37.45 5.55
C GLN A 25 12.79 -38.52 4.72
N GLY A 26 13.75 -38.13 3.88
CA GLY A 26 14.51 -39.08 3.04
C GLY A 26 15.37 -40.04 3.88
N ALA A 27 15.98 -39.53 4.96
CA ALA A 27 16.75 -40.36 5.88
C ALA A 27 15.86 -41.28 6.72
N ALA A 28 14.63 -40.87 7.01
CA ALA A 28 13.63 -41.64 7.76
C ALA A 28 13.16 -42.81 6.91
N GLN A 29 12.80 -42.53 5.66
CA GLN A 29 12.39 -43.55 4.69
C GLN A 29 13.50 -44.59 4.49
N ALA A 30 14.75 -44.14 4.26
CA ALA A 30 15.87 -45.06 4.09
C ALA A 30 16.10 -46.00 5.30
N LEU A 31 15.85 -45.52 6.52
CA LEU A 31 15.98 -46.33 7.74
C LEU A 31 14.84 -47.35 7.89
N LEU A 32 13.64 -47.02 7.41
CA LEU A 32 12.51 -47.95 7.37
C LEU A 32 12.70 -49.01 6.29
N ASP A 33 13.23 -48.60 5.13
CA ASP A 33 13.57 -49.49 4.01
C ASP A 33 14.67 -50.48 4.40
N SER A 34 15.61 -50.07 5.28
CA SER A 34 16.62 -50.95 5.86
C SER A 34 16.06 -51.93 6.90
N ALA A 35 14.75 -51.97 7.08
CA ALA A 35 14.05 -52.87 7.98
C ALA A 35 14.51 -52.82 9.45
N ASN A 36 14.95 -51.65 9.92
CA ASN A 36 15.41 -51.50 11.30
C ASN A 36 14.25 -51.75 12.29
N PRO A 37 14.40 -52.70 13.24
CA PRO A 37 13.30 -53.08 14.13
C PRO A 37 12.91 -51.95 15.09
N SER A 38 13.89 -51.22 15.65
CA SER A 38 13.65 -50.12 16.58
C SER A 38 12.92 -48.95 15.91
N ALA A 39 13.23 -48.66 14.65
CA ALA A 39 12.53 -47.64 13.88
C ALA A 39 11.05 -48.02 13.63
N ARG A 40 10.79 -49.30 13.33
CA ARG A 40 9.41 -49.79 13.16
C ARG A 40 8.63 -49.76 14.46
N GLU A 41 9.23 -50.24 15.55
CA GLU A 41 8.61 -50.22 16.87
C GLU A 41 8.25 -48.78 17.29
N ALA A 42 9.14 -47.82 17.06
CA ALA A 42 8.87 -46.41 17.34
C ALA A 42 7.69 -45.85 16.52
N LEU A 43 7.58 -46.20 15.23
CA LEU A 43 6.43 -45.80 14.41
C LEU A 43 5.13 -46.49 14.83
N GLU A 44 5.18 -47.76 15.20
CA GLU A 44 4.00 -48.49 15.64
C GLU A 44 3.46 -47.91 16.94
N GLN A 45 4.33 -47.57 17.89
CA GLN A 45 3.95 -46.90 19.14
C GLN A 45 3.33 -45.52 18.88
N ALA A 46 3.97 -44.69 18.05
CA ALA A 46 3.44 -43.39 17.68
C ALA A 46 2.09 -43.52 16.94
N GLY A 47 1.98 -44.48 16.01
CA GLY A 47 0.79 -44.69 15.20
C GLY A 47 -0.39 -45.24 16.01
N TRP A 48 -0.10 -46.08 17.02
CA TRP A 48 -1.11 -46.52 17.98
C TRP A 48 -1.68 -45.33 18.77
N LEU A 49 -0.81 -44.45 19.28
CA LEU A 49 -1.24 -43.26 20.00
C LEU A 49 -2.05 -42.32 19.10
N ASP A 50 -1.57 -42.04 17.89
CA ASP A 50 -2.26 -41.21 16.90
C ASP A 50 -3.66 -41.78 16.59
N ALA A 51 -3.78 -43.10 16.41
CA ALA A 51 -5.06 -43.76 16.18
C ALA A 51 -6.01 -43.66 17.38
N GLN A 52 -5.50 -43.75 18.62
CA GLN A 52 -6.30 -43.53 19.81
C GLN A 52 -6.81 -42.08 19.89
N LEU A 53 -5.96 -41.10 19.57
CA LEU A 53 -6.33 -39.70 19.56
C LEU A 53 -7.34 -39.38 18.46
N ASP A 54 -7.15 -39.90 17.25
CA ASP A 54 -8.04 -39.71 16.10
C ASP A 54 -9.41 -40.39 16.31
N SER A 55 -9.47 -41.45 17.11
CA SER A 55 -10.74 -42.09 17.48
C SER A 55 -11.62 -41.21 18.36
N HIS A 56 -11.03 -40.19 19.01
CA HIS A 56 -11.78 -39.27 19.85
C HIS A 56 -12.50 -38.22 19.00
N GLN A 57 -13.80 -38.41 18.83
CA GLN A 57 -14.63 -37.48 18.08
C GLN A 57 -14.87 -36.20 18.92
N ALA A 58 -14.23 -35.11 18.53
CA ALA A 58 -14.48 -33.81 19.16
C ALA A 58 -15.96 -33.44 18.99
N VAL A 59 -16.64 -33.17 20.11
CA VAL A 59 -18.04 -32.75 20.12
C VAL A 59 -18.17 -31.49 19.25
N LEU A 60 -19.02 -31.56 18.23
CA LEU A 60 -19.27 -30.45 17.32
C LEU A 60 -19.64 -29.20 18.16
N ALA A 61 -18.87 -28.12 18.01
CA ALA A 61 -19.07 -26.91 18.80
C ALA A 61 -20.53 -26.44 18.70
N ASP A 62 -21.17 -26.22 19.84
CA ASP A 62 -22.55 -25.74 19.91
C ASP A 62 -22.70 -24.48 19.05
N PRO A 63 -23.64 -24.44 18.08
CA PRO A 63 -23.89 -23.26 17.26
C PRO A 63 -24.19 -22.01 18.10
N ALA A 64 -24.69 -22.15 19.34
CA ALA A 64 -24.86 -21.05 20.28
C ALA A 64 -23.50 -20.49 20.74
N LEU A 65 -22.54 -21.34 21.09
CA LEU A 65 -21.17 -20.94 21.46
C LEU A 65 -20.47 -20.23 20.29
N ALA A 66 -20.60 -20.76 19.08
CA ALA A 66 -20.05 -20.12 17.88
C ALA A 66 -20.66 -18.72 17.65
N ARG A 67 -21.96 -18.54 17.94
CA ARG A 67 -22.62 -17.24 17.86
C ARG A 67 -22.14 -16.29 18.95
N GLN A 68 -21.95 -16.77 20.18
CA GLN A 68 -21.42 -15.99 21.29
C GLN A 68 -20.00 -15.49 21.00
N ILE A 69 -19.12 -16.34 20.46
CA ILE A 69 -17.76 -15.94 20.05
C ILE A 69 -17.79 -14.84 18.97
N ARG A 70 -18.70 -14.96 17.98
CA ARG A 70 -18.87 -13.90 16.97
C ARG A 70 -19.37 -12.58 17.56
N GLN A 71 -20.21 -12.64 18.58
CA GLN A 71 -20.74 -11.45 19.25
C GLN A 71 -19.74 -10.82 20.24
N SER A 72 -18.87 -11.62 20.86
CA SER A 72 -17.83 -11.13 21.78
C SER A 72 -16.62 -10.54 21.06
N ALA A 73 -16.47 -10.78 19.76
CA ALA A 73 -15.42 -10.16 18.97
C ALA A 73 -15.56 -8.62 18.98
N PRO A 74 -14.51 -7.88 19.41
CA PRO A 74 -14.57 -6.41 19.43
C PRO A 74 -14.79 -5.90 18.01
N ARG A 75 -15.86 -5.13 17.81
CA ARG A 75 -16.17 -4.50 16.53
C ARG A 75 -15.04 -3.53 16.22
N ARG A 76 -14.25 -3.81 15.17
CA ARG A 76 -13.26 -2.87 14.67
C ARG A 76 -14.00 -1.60 14.26
N VAL A 77 -13.92 -0.56 15.09
CA VAL A 77 -14.37 0.77 14.73
C VAL A 77 -13.50 1.22 13.55
N SER A 78 -14.08 1.17 12.36
CA SER A 78 -13.39 1.61 11.15
C SER A 78 -13.00 3.07 11.31
N PHE A 79 -11.75 3.43 11.00
CA PHE A 79 -11.30 4.82 11.05
C PHE A 79 -12.20 5.74 10.20
N TRP A 80 -12.79 5.21 9.13
CA TRP A 80 -13.76 5.88 8.27
C TRP A 80 -15.02 6.32 9.00
N SER A 81 -15.44 5.63 10.07
CA SER A 81 -16.60 6.03 10.89
C SER A 81 -16.38 7.42 11.53
N ARG A 82 -15.13 7.74 11.89
CA ARG A 82 -14.79 9.04 12.48
C ARG A 82 -14.85 10.18 11.45
N TYR A 83 -14.53 9.89 10.19
CA TYR A 83 -14.55 10.87 9.10
C TYR A 83 -15.91 10.95 8.38
N ALA A 84 -16.74 9.92 8.48
CA ALA A 84 -18.09 9.91 7.93
C ALA A 84 -18.97 11.02 8.52
N ALA A 85 -18.75 11.39 9.79
CA ALA A 85 -19.43 12.52 10.42
C ALA A 85 -18.99 13.89 9.83
N TRP A 86 -17.75 14.02 9.36
CA TRP A 86 -17.24 15.25 8.72
C TRP A 86 -17.78 15.43 7.30
N LEU A 87 -18.04 14.32 6.59
CA LEU A 87 -18.71 14.29 5.29
C LEU A 87 -20.24 14.29 5.38
N SER A 88 -20.80 14.51 6.57
CA SER A 88 -22.25 14.69 6.72
C SER A 88 -22.71 15.92 5.91
N PRO A 89 -23.85 15.86 5.21
CA PRO A 89 -24.39 17.00 4.44
C PRO A 89 -24.56 18.29 5.27
N ALA A 90 -24.64 18.18 6.60
CA ALA A 90 -24.67 19.33 7.51
C ALA A 90 -23.32 20.09 7.59
N GLY A 91 -22.19 19.42 7.31
CA GLY A 91 -20.85 20.02 7.30
C GLY A 91 -20.55 20.90 6.08
N LEU A 92 -21.27 20.69 4.96
CA LEU A 92 -21.09 21.47 3.73
C LEU A 92 -21.61 22.92 3.84
N VAL A 93 -22.45 23.23 4.82
CA VAL A 93 -22.96 24.60 5.04
C VAL A 93 -21.85 25.54 5.54
N GLY A 94 -20.79 25.02 6.18
CA GLY A 94 -19.69 25.83 6.74
C GLY A 94 -18.57 26.21 5.77
N VAL A 95 -18.41 25.50 4.65
CA VAL A 95 -17.27 25.69 3.72
C VAL A 95 -17.47 26.89 2.78
N GLY A 96 -18.72 27.36 2.60
CA GLY A 96 -19.03 28.47 1.68
C GLY A 96 -18.46 29.83 2.09
N ILE A 97 -18.20 30.08 3.38
CA ILE A 97 -17.75 31.40 3.86
C ILE A 97 -16.22 31.56 3.76
N ALA A 98 -15.45 30.48 3.89
CA ALA A 98 -13.98 30.55 3.83
C ALA A 98 -13.44 30.75 2.40
N GLY A 99 -14.15 30.28 1.37
CA GLY A 99 -13.73 30.44 -0.03
C GLY A 99 -13.77 31.88 -0.55
N VAL A 100 -14.66 32.72 -0.03
CA VAL A 100 -14.84 34.11 -0.52
C VAL A 100 -13.70 35.03 -0.03
N VAL A 101 -13.19 34.83 1.18
CA VAL A 101 -12.15 35.69 1.76
C VAL A 101 -10.79 35.45 1.09
N THR A 102 -10.45 34.21 0.74
CA THR A 102 -9.19 33.89 0.07
C THR A 102 -9.17 34.35 -1.39
N GLY A 103 -10.30 34.35 -2.10
CA GLY A 103 -10.40 34.87 -3.47
C GLY A 103 -10.17 36.39 -3.56
N MET A 104 -10.56 37.15 -2.54
CA MET A 104 -10.46 38.61 -2.54
C MET A 104 -9.01 39.11 -2.35
N LEU A 105 -8.16 38.34 -1.67
CA LEU A 105 -6.74 38.71 -1.47
C LEU A 105 -5.86 38.46 -2.70
N VAL A 106 -6.19 37.46 -3.53
CA VAL A 106 -5.45 37.16 -4.78
C VAL A 106 -5.68 38.26 -5.83
N ALA A 107 -6.89 38.80 -5.94
CA ALA A 107 -7.19 39.90 -6.85
C ALA A 107 -6.39 41.19 -6.54
N SER A 108 -6.01 41.39 -5.28
CA SER A 108 -5.33 42.61 -4.85
C SER A 108 -3.82 42.66 -5.15
N MET A 109 -3.20 41.53 -5.52
CA MET A 109 -1.77 41.48 -5.88
C MET A 109 -1.50 41.40 -7.39
N SER A 110 -2.53 41.39 -8.25
CA SER A 110 -2.35 41.20 -9.70
C SER A 110 -3.04 42.25 -10.58
N VAL A 111 -3.24 43.48 -10.09
CA VAL A 111 -3.58 44.60 -10.97
C VAL A 111 -2.31 45.39 -11.30
N PRO A 112 -1.61 45.10 -12.41
CA PRO A 112 -0.73 46.09 -13.01
C PRO A 112 -1.61 47.26 -13.47
N LEU A 113 -1.34 48.46 -12.96
CA LEU A 113 -1.96 49.70 -13.42
C LEU A 113 -1.62 49.90 -14.90
N PRO A 114 -2.59 49.84 -15.85
CA PRO A 114 -2.34 50.31 -17.19
C PRO A 114 -2.31 51.84 -17.15
N MET A 115 -1.15 52.41 -17.52
CA MET A 115 -0.95 53.84 -17.74
C MET A 115 -2.06 54.42 -18.61
N LEU A 116 -2.67 55.53 -18.21
CA LEU A 116 -3.34 56.45 -19.14
C LEU A 116 -3.30 57.88 -18.59
N SER A 117 -2.33 58.67 -19.05
CA SER A 117 -2.30 60.14 -19.12
C SER A 117 -1.15 60.48 -20.06
N SER A 118 -1.37 60.50 -21.38
CA SER A 118 -1.82 61.65 -22.18
C SER A 118 -0.66 62.58 -22.55
N GLU A 119 -0.59 62.89 -23.86
CA GLU A 119 0.40 63.72 -24.60
C GLU A 119 1.69 62.96 -24.93
N VAL A 120 1.97 62.59 -26.18
CA VAL A 120 2.12 63.47 -27.35
C VAL A 120 1.68 62.77 -28.65
N LEU A 121 1.05 63.57 -29.52
CA LEU A 121 0.41 63.27 -30.80
C LEU A 121 1.29 62.55 -31.85
N PRO A 122 0.68 61.86 -32.84
CA PRO A 122 1.36 61.48 -34.08
C PRO A 122 1.40 62.70 -35.02
N SER A 123 2.58 63.20 -35.36
CA SER A 123 2.75 64.17 -36.45
C SER A 123 4.10 63.96 -37.15
N VAL A 124 4.03 63.16 -38.22
CA VAL A 124 4.90 63.26 -39.40
C VAL A 124 4.49 64.54 -40.14
N PHE A 125 5.44 65.33 -40.67
CA PHE A 125 5.40 66.74 -41.12
C PHE A 125 5.95 67.67 -40.03
N ASP A 126 6.89 68.60 -40.25
CA ASP A 126 7.55 69.15 -41.43
C ASP A 126 8.63 70.11 -40.88
N GLN A 127 9.60 70.52 -41.71
CA GLN A 127 10.52 71.65 -41.47
C GLN A 127 11.68 71.38 -40.49
N GLY A 128 12.89 71.03 -40.93
CA GLY A 128 13.64 71.77 -41.94
C GLY A 128 14.50 72.83 -41.25
N ASP A 129 15.68 72.45 -40.77
CA ASP A 129 16.87 73.24 -41.06
C ASP A 129 18.12 72.37 -41.07
N ALA A 130 18.84 72.48 -42.19
CA ALA A 130 19.98 71.68 -42.56
C ALA A 130 21.28 72.30 -42.03
N GLN A 131 22.13 71.46 -41.43
CA GLN A 131 23.59 71.67 -41.34
C GLN A 131 24.23 70.26 -41.37
N VAL A 132 24.37 69.60 -42.52
CA VAL A 132 25.44 69.66 -43.56
C VAL A 132 26.73 68.90 -43.14
N ILE A 133 27.23 68.10 -44.11
CA ILE A 133 28.56 67.44 -44.26
C ILE A 133 28.68 66.09 -43.50
N PHE A 134 29.07 64.92 -44.03
CA PHE A 134 29.77 64.51 -45.26
C PHE A 134 29.54 62.99 -45.48
N THR A 135 29.24 62.60 -46.73
CA THR A 135 29.69 61.39 -47.47
C THR A 135 29.91 60.04 -46.76
N VAL A 136 29.52 58.94 -47.39
CA VAL A 136 30.30 58.25 -48.44
C VAL A 136 29.44 57.11 -49.01
N ASN A 137 29.52 57.01 -50.34
CA ASN A 137 29.04 55.94 -51.23
C ASN A 137 29.16 54.53 -50.64
N ALA A 138 28.19 53.67 -50.95
CA ALA A 138 28.36 52.70 -52.03
C ALA A 138 27.24 51.65 -51.96
N GLU A 139 26.29 51.66 -52.91
CA GLU A 139 26.17 50.69 -54.02
C GLU A 139 25.91 49.27 -53.48
N GLU A 140 24.66 48.82 -53.58
CA GLU A 140 24.29 47.75 -54.54
C GLU A 140 24.60 46.36 -53.96
N ALA A 141 23.85 45.30 -54.18
CA ALA A 141 22.63 45.03 -54.91
C ALA A 141 22.31 43.57 -54.55
N GLU A 142 21.06 43.16 -54.76
CA GLU A 142 20.71 41.87 -55.37
C GLU A 142 21.18 40.58 -54.65
N GLN A 143 20.28 39.69 -54.24
CA GLN A 143 19.19 39.09 -55.02
C GLN A 143 18.20 38.39 -54.07
#